data_AF-A0A529VIG6-F1
#
_entry.id   AF-A0A529VIG6-F1
#
_cell.length_a   1.000
_cell.length_b   1.000
_cell.length_c   1.000
_cell.angle_alpha   90.00
_cell.angle_beta   90.00
_cell.angle_gamma   90.00
#
_symmetry.space_group_name_H-M   'P 1'
#
loop_
_entity.id
_entity.type
_entity.pdbx_description
1 polymer ?
#
loop_
_entity_poly.entity_id
_entity_poly.type
_entity_poly.pdbx_seq_one_letter_code
_entity_poly.pdbx_strand_id
1 'polypeptide(L)'
;PFVGSLTLLLSSVLVFVLSLVLLGYTISTMARSQMQAMQLTFFFFLPSLLLSGFMFPYRGMPGWAQILGEIFPLTHFLRITRAV
;
A
#
# COMPACT_ATOMS: atom_id res chain seq x y z
N PRO A 1 -17.07 -10.40 -15.19
CA PRO A 1 -16.07 -11.43 -15.56
C PRO A 1 -14.69 -11.06 -14.99
N PHE A 2 -14.15 -11.85 -14.07
CA PHE A 2 -12.73 -11.77 -13.70
C PHE A 2 -11.94 -12.12 -14.96
N VAL A 3 -11.04 -11.24 -15.41
CA VAL A 3 -10.28 -11.44 -16.65
C VAL A 3 -8.96 -12.18 -16.36
N GLY A 4 -8.65 -12.45 -15.09
CA GLY A 4 -7.46 -13.19 -14.67
C GLY A 4 -7.68 -14.26 -13.60
N SER A 5 -6.57 -14.88 -13.17
CA SER A 5 -6.63 -16.07 -12.32
C SER A 5 -6.88 -15.76 -10.83
N LEU A 6 -7.83 -16.48 -10.24
CA LEU A 6 -8.17 -16.38 -8.82
C LEU A 6 -6.97 -16.64 -7.91
N THR A 7 -6.09 -17.56 -8.29
CA THR A 7 -4.87 -17.88 -7.55
C THR A 7 -3.90 -16.70 -7.52
N LEU A 8 -3.75 -15.94 -8.61
CA LEU A 8 -2.93 -14.73 -8.62
C LEU A 8 -3.50 -13.68 -7.66
N LEU A 9 -4.82 -13.47 -7.70
CA LEU A 9 -5.49 -12.53 -6.81
C LEU A 9 -5.25 -12.90 -5.33
N LEU A 10 -5.50 -14.16 -4.97
CA LEU A 10 -5.33 -14.65 -3.60
C LEU A 10 -3.87 -14.54 -3.12
N SER A 11 -2.91 -14.94 -3.96
CA SER A 11 -1.48 -14.81 -3.62
C SER A 11 -1.07 -13.34 -3.45
N SER A 12 -1.58 -12.43 -4.29
CA SER A 12 -1.29 -10.99 -4.21
C SER A 12 -1.88 -10.37 -2.96
N VAL A 13 -3.12 -10.74 -2.59
CA VAL A 13 -3.75 -10.34 -1.32
C VAL A 13 -2.91 -10.81 -0.14
N LEU A 14 -2.44 -12.06 -0.17
CA LEU A 14 -1.64 -12.63 0.91
C LEU A 14 -0.32 -11.87 1.10
N VAL A 15 0.40 -11.60 0.01
CA VAL A 15 1.64 -10.79 0.04
C VAL A 15 1.36 -9.36 0.53
N PHE A 16 0.25 -8.76 0.10
CA PHE A 16 -0.15 -7.43 0.53
C PHE A 16 -0.43 -7.38 2.05
N VAL A 17 -1.20 -8.34 2.57
CA VAL A 17 -1.50 -8.45 4.01
C VAL A 17 -0.22 -8.68 4.81
N LEU A 18 0.66 -9.59 4.38
CA LEU A 18 1.95 -9.81 5.05
C LEU A 18 2.79 -8.54 5.11
N SER A 19 2.85 -7.79 4.01
CA SER A 19 3.58 -6.52 3.94
C SER A 19 3.00 -5.50 4.92
N LEU A 20 1.67 -5.37 5.02
CA LEU A 20 1.02 -4.49 5.99
C LEU A 20 1.30 -4.89 7.44
N VAL A 21 1.26 -6.19 7.74
CA VAL A 21 1.54 -6.70 9.09
C VAL A 21 2.98 -6.42 9.50
N LEU A 22 3.95 -6.71 8.64
CA LEU A 22 5.37 -6.41 8.90
C LEU A 22 5.61 -4.92 9.11
N LEU A 23 4.94 -4.08 8.32
CA LEU A 23 5.04 -2.63 8.44
C LEU A 23 4.43 -2.12 9.75
N GLY A 24 3.24 -2.60 10.11
CA GLY A 24 2.60 -2.28 11.38
C GLY A 24 3.43 -2.75 12.58
N TYR A 25 4.05 -3.94 12.49
CA TYR A 25 4.98 -4.43 13.50
C TYR A 25 6.20 -3.52 13.62
N THR A 26 6.81 -3.13 12.50
CA THR A 26 7.97 -2.23 12.48
C THR A 26 7.64 -0.89 13.14
N ILE A 27 6.50 -0.28 12.80
CA ILE A 27 6.03 0.95 13.44
C ILE A 27 5.83 0.73 14.94
N SER A 28 5.21 -0.38 15.35
CA SER A 28 4.98 -0.71 16.76
C SER A 28 6.28 -0.90 17.54
N THR A 29 7.33 -1.44 16.92
CA THR A 29 8.64 -1.60 17.58
C THR A 29 9.40 -0.29 17.73
N MET A 30 9.17 0.68 16.85
CA MET A 30 9.83 2.00 16.90
C MET A 30 9.06 3.01 17.76
N ALA A 31 7.74 2.84 17.90
CA ALA A 31 6.90 3.73 18.68
C ALA A 31 7.14 3.52 20.18
N ARG A 32 7.35 4.62 20.90
CA ARG A 32 7.52 4.63 22.36
C ARG A 32 6.20 4.76 23.12
N SER A 33 5.12 5.09 22.42
CA SER A 33 3.78 5.20 23.00
C SER A 33 2.69 4.82 21.98
N GLN A 34 1.53 4.41 22.49
CA GLN A 34 0.37 4.07 21.66
C GLN A 34 -0.08 5.26 20.79
N MET A 35 -0.12 6.48 21.35
CA MET A 35 -0.46 7.67 20.56
C MET A 35 0.55 7.92 19.44
N GLN A 36 1.86 7.71 19.69
CA GLN A 36 2.87 7.85 18.64
C GLN A 36 2.70 6.79 17.54
N ALA A 37 2.40 5.54 17.91
CA ALA A 37 2.13 4.47 16.94
C ALA A 37 0.92 4.82 16.04
N MET A 38 -0.15 5.35 16.63
CA MET A 38 -1.33 5.78 15.89
C MET A 38 -1.00 6.93 14.92
N GLN A 39 -0.26 7.94 15.38
CA GLN A 39 0.17 9.07 14.53
C GLN A 39 1.06 8.62 13.37
N LEU A 40 2.05 7.75 13.63
CA LEU A 40 2.91 7.20 12.60
C LEU A 40 2.13 6.35 11.58
N THR A 41 1.16 5.57 12.05
CA THR A 41 0.30 4.77 11.18
C THR A 41 -0.52 5.67 10.26
N PHE A 42 -1.14 6.72 10.80
CA PHE A 42 -1.86 7.71 9.98
C PHE A 42 -0.93 8.40 8.97
N PHE A 43 0.25 8.83 9.43
CA PHE A 43 1.24 9.47 8.58
C PHE A 43 1.74 8.56 7.45
N PHE A 44 1.77 7.24 7.64
CA PHE A 44 2.15 6.29 6.60
C PHE A 44 0.98 5.93 5.68
N PHE A 45 -0.21 5.70 6.26
CA PHE A 45 -1.38 5.21 5.54
C PHE A 45 -1.98 6.27 4.62
N LEU A 46 -2.06 7.52 5.08
CA LEU A 46 -2.68 8.62 4.34
C LEU A 46 -1.93 8.93 3.02
N PRO A 47 -0.60 9.14 2.99
CA PRO A 47 0.13 9.32 1.73
C PRO A 47 0.14 8.05 0.88
N SER A 48 0.21 6.86 1.47
CA SER A 48 0.07 5.60 0.74
C SER A 48 -1.23 5.57 -0.06
N LEU A 49 -2.36 5.94 0.56
CA LEU A 49 -3.67 5.97 -0.08
C LEU A 49 -3.73 7.02 -1.23
N LEU A 50 -3.17 8.21 -1.01
CA LEU A 50 -3.12 9.29 -2.01
C LEU A 50 -2.26 8.91 -3.23
N LEU A 51 -1.10 8.30 -3.01
CA LEU A 51 -0.10 7.95 -4.04
C LEU A 51 -0.37 6.61 -4.73
N SER A 52 -1.20 5.75 -4.14
CA SER A 52 -1.48 4.40 -4.65
C SER A 52 -2.15 4.33 -6.02
N GLY A 53 -2.67 5.45 -6.51
CA GLY A 53 -3.50 5.46 -7.72
C GLY A 53 -4.98 5.17 -7.45
N PHE A 54 -5.40 5.09 -6.17
CA PHE A 54 -6.79 4.89 -5.74
C PHE A 54 -7.60 6.19 -5.84
N MET A 55 -7.15 7.25 -5.14
CA MET A 55 -7.85 8.54 -5.13
C MET A 55 -7.55 9.38 -6.37
N PHE A 56 -6.30 9.36 -6.84
CA PHE A 56 -5.84 10.10 -8.02
C PHE A 56 -5.28 9.15 -9.07
N PRO A 57 -5.41 9.44 -10.37
CA PRO A 57 -4.86 8.57 -11.41
C PRO A 57 -3.34 8.58 -11.37
N TYR A 58 -2.73 7.41 -11.11
CA TYR A 58 -1.28 7.24 -10.96
C TYR A 58 -0.48 7.77 -12.17
N ARG A 59 -0.99 7.58 -13.39
CA ARG A 59 -0.35 8.07 -14.64
C ARG A 59 -0.31 9.59 -14.76
N GLY A 60 -1.18 10.32 -14.06
CA GLY A 60 -1.20 11.78 -14.02
C GLY A 60 -0.32 12.37 -12.92
N MET A 61 0.29 11.55 -12.08
CA MET A 61 1.14 12.03 -10.99
C MET A 61 2.52 12.47 -11.53
N PRO A 62 3.11 13.55 -10.97
CA PRO A 62 4.48 13.94 -11.30
C PRO A 62 5.47 12.83 -10.93
N GLY A 63 6.59 12.72 -11.64
CA GLY A 63 7.52 11.58 -11.52
C GLY A 63 8.03 11.33 -10.09
N TRP A 64 8.25 12.38 -9.29
CA TRP A 64 8.65 12.25 -7.89
C TRP A 64 7.58 11.52 -7.04
N ALA A 65 6.30 11.77 -7.31
CA ALA A 65 5.18 11.14 -6.61
C ALA A 65 5.01 9.68 -7.04
N GLN A 66 5.31 9.36 -8.30
CA GLN A 66 5.33 7.98 -8.78
C GLN A 66 6.40 7.16 -8.06
N ILE A 67 7.62 7.70 -7.94
CA ILE A 67 8.74 7.06 -7.23
C ILE A 67 8.38 6.79 -5.76
N LEU A 68 7.82 7.79 -5.06
CA LEU A 68 7.37 7.59 -3.68
C LEU A 68 6.22 6.57 -3.60
N GLY A 69 5.30 6.58 -4.56
CA GLY A 69 4.22 5.61 -4.67
C GLY A 69 4.73 4.17 -4.78
N GLU A 70 5.85 3.92 -5.47
CA GLU A 70 6.43 2.57 -5.60
C GLU A 70 7.00 2.00 -4.31
N ILE A 71 7.24 2.83 -3.29
CA ILE A 71 7.65 2.35 -1.96
C ILE A 71 6.47 1.68 -1.24
N PHE A 72 5.24 2.09 -1.55
CA PHE A 72 4.06 1.62 -0.84
C PHE A 72 3.50 0.32 -1.43
N PRO A 73 3.26 -0.72 -0.59
CA PRO A 73 2.71 -1.99 -1.06
C PRO A 73 1.30 -1.86 -1.67
N LEU A 74 0.56 -0.82 -1.27
CA LEU A 74 -0.79 -0.52 -1.77
C LEU A 74 -0.81 -0.19 -3.27
N THR A 75 0.21 0.52 -3.78
CA THR A 75 0.34 0.88 -5.19
C THR A 75 0.49 -0.38 -6.06
N HIS A 76 1.32 -1.31 -5.62
CA HIS A 76 1.55 -2.59 -6.30
C HIS A 76 0.29 -3.46 -6.30
N PHE A 77 -0.39 -3.53 -5.16
CA PHE A 77 -1.63 -4.29 -5.02
C PHE A 77 -2.73 -3.80 -5.98
N LEU A 78 -2.92 -2.48 -6.08
CA LEU A 78 -3.92 -1.90 -7.00
C LEU A 78 -3.55 -2.11 -8.46
N ARG A 79 -2.26 -2.06 -8.80
CA ARG A 79 -1.78 -2.33 -10.17
C ARG A 79 -2.07 -3.77 -10.58
N ILE A 80 -1.82 -4.74 -9.70
CA ILE A 80 -2.09 -6.16 -9.96
C ILE A 80 -3.60 -6.41 -10.04
N THR A 81 -4.38 -5.88 -9.10
CA THR A 81 -5.84 -6.07 -9.06
C THR A 81 -6.54 -5.47 -10.29
N ARG A 82 -5.99 -4.42 -10.90
CA ARG A 82 -6.52 -3.83 -12.13
C ARG A 82 -6.08 -4.56 -13.39
N ALA A 83 -5.05 -5.40 -13.32
CA ALA A 83 -4.51 -6.14 -14.46
C ALA A 83 -5.11 -7.56 -14.59
N VAL A 84 -5.75 -8.06 -13.53
CA VAL A 84 -6.46 -9.34 -13.42
C VAL A 84 -7.97 -9.09 -13.51
#